data_AF-A0AAW3YUM6-F1
#
_entry.id   AF-A0AAW3YUM6-F1
#
_cell.length_a   1.000
_cell.length_b   1.000
_cell.length_c   1.000
_cell.angle_alpha   90.00
_cell.angle_beta   90.00
_cell.angle_gamma   90.00
#
_symmetry.space_group_name_H-M   'P 1'
#
loop_
_entity.id
_entity.type
_entity.pdbx_description
1 polymer ?
#
loop_
_entity_poly.entity_id
_entity_poly.type
_entity_poly.pdbx_seq_one_letter_code
_entity_poly.pdbx_strand_id
1 'polypeptide(L)'
;MADNYFARTATQWMVVSIVPDVCKTPMGASTPPIPYPVVAKLAESSVPVKSVRANGKPLVVFAQSFVPQTLGDQPGVANGIKSGTVGGKCHPKEHSKSVRAGNRLLLRHGDKFWMNGA
;
A
#
# COMPACT_ATOMS: atom_id res chain seq x y z
N MET A 1 17.20 -19.36 4.67
CA MET A 1 16.19 -19.29 3.58
C MET A 1 15.71 -17.86 3.46
N ALA A 2 15.23 -17.44 2.29
CA ALA A 2 14.77 -16.06 2.08
C ALA A 2 13.32 -15.90 2.59
N ASP A 3 13.14 -15.96 3.91
CA ASP A 3 11.82 -16.03 4.56
C ASP A 3 10.98 -14.77 4.28
N ASN A 4 11.64 -13.64 4.01
CA ASN A 4 11.01 -12.36 3.78
C ASN A 4 11.33 -11.72 2.42
N TYR A 5 11.29 -12.51 1.34
CA TYR A 5 11.57 -11.97 0.01
C TYR A 5 10.32 -11.69 -0.82
N PHE A 6 9.32 -12.57 -0.83
CA PHE A 6 8.11 -12.40 -1.65
C PHE A 6 6.95 -11.77 -0.85
N ALA A 7 6.37 -10.71 -1.42
CA ALA A 7 5.24 -10.01 -0.82
C ALA A 7 3.97 -10.87 -0.85
N ARG A 8 3.27 -10.95 0.28
CA ARG A 8 2.19 -11.89 0.54
C ARG A 8 1.16 -11.32 1.51
N THR A 9 -0.02 -11.91 1.56
CA THR A 9 -1.09 -11.52 2.48
C THR A 9 -0.81 -12.01 3.92
N ALA A 10 0.14 -11.35 4.57
CA ALA A 10 0.57 -11.64 5.94
C ALA A 10 0.52 -10.38 6.81
N THR A 11 0.19 -10.56 8.10
CA THR A 11 -0.06 -9.46 9.06
C THR A 11 1.17 -8.61 9.34
N GLN A 12 2.36 -9.20 9.32
CA GLN A 12 3.62 -8.50 9.54
C GLN A 12 4.08 -7.67 8.32
N TRP A 13 3.44 -7.85 7.16
CA TRP A 13 3.84 -7.17 5.93
C TRP A 13 3.09 -5.86 5.77
N MET A 14 3.85 -4.76 5.84
CA MET A 14 3.33 -3.41 5.74
C MET A 14 4.04 -2.64 4.63
N VAL A 15 3.28 -1.78 3.97
CA VAL A 15 3.80 -0.70 3.14
C VAL A 15 3.80 0.55 4.02
N VAL A 16 4.93 1.21 4.12
CA VAL A 16 5.12 2.40 4.96
C VAL A 16 5.52 3.57 4.07
N SER A 17 4.92 4.73 4.30
CA SER A 17 5.21 5.95 3.55
C SER A 17 6.68 6.37 3.68
N ILE A 18 7.34 6.59 2.54
CA ILE A 18 8.69 7.18 2.49
C ILE A 18 8.61 8.71 2.63
N VAL A 19 7.51 9.30 2.18
CA VAL A 19 7.19 10.73 2.27
C VAL A 19 5.78 10.84 2.86
N PRO A 20 5.53 11.74 3.82
CA PRO A 20 4.20 11.88 4.43
C PRO A 20 3.16 12.36 3.41
N ASP A 21 1.89 12.05 3.65
CA ASP A 21 0.80 12.72 2.93
C ASP A 21 0.45 14.02 3.65
N VAL A 22 0.40 15.12 2.89
CA VAL A 22 0.09 16.44 3.45
C VAL A 22 -1.39 16.71 3.23
N CYS A 23 -2.17 16.68 4.30
CA CYS A 23 -3.62 16.82 4.26
C CYS A 23 -4.11 18.13 4.85
N LYS A 24 -5.17 18.66 4.26
CA LYS A 24 -5.93 19.79 4.78
C LYS A 24 -6.68 19.33 6.01
N THR A 25 -6.28 19.81 7.18
CA THR A 25 -6.83 19.36 8.47
C THR A 25 -7.60 20.48 9.14
N PRO A 26 -8.92 20.33 9.37
CA PRO A 26 -9.69 21.33 10.10
C PRO A 26 -9.19 21.50 11.54
N MET A 27 -8.87 22.75 11.91
CA MET A 27 -8.50 23.17 13.25
C MET A 27 -9.21 24.50 13.57
N GLY A 28 -10.32 24.40 14.30
CA GLY A 28 -11.22 25.55 14.52
C GLY A 28 -11.77 26.09 13.21
N ALA A 29 -11.59 27.38 12.96
CA ALA A 29 -11.99 28.06 11.72
C ALA A 29 -10.96 27.94 10.58
N SER A 30 -9.84 27.24 10.79
CA SER A 30 -8.74 27.12 9.83
C SER A 30 -8.58 25.69 9.29
N THR A 31 -7.94 25.52 8.12
CA THR A 31 -7.67 24.21 7.53
C THR A 31 -6.22 24.12 7.03
N PRO A 32 -5.21 24.17 7.91
CA PRO A 32 -3.80 24.17 7.50
C PRO A 32 -3.35 22.82 6.89
N PRO A 33 -2.26 22.84 6.12
CA PRO A 33 -1.57 21.63 5.66
C PRO A 33 -0.86 20.92 6.83
N ILE A 34 -1.17 19.64 7.07
CA ILE A 34 -0.52 18.82 8.10
C ILE A 34 0.03 17.53 7.48
N PRO A 35 1.30 17.18 7.70
CA PRO A 35 1.86 15.91 7.24
C PRO A 35 1.43 14.73 8.12
N TYR A 36 0.94 13.66 7.49
CA TYR A 36 0.58 12.39 8.14
C TYR A 36 1.44 11.24 7.60
N PRO A 37 2.01 10.39 8.47
CA PRO A 37 2.54 9.11 8.03
C PRO A 37 1.39 8.22 7.60
N VAL A 38 1.51 7.55 6.45
CA VAL A 38 0.50 6.59 5.98
C VAL A 38 1.08 5.19 5.88
N VAL A 39 0.27 4.21 6.26
CA VAL A 39 0.62 2.79 6.17
C VAL A 39 -0.48 2.00 5.48
N ALA A 40 -0.12 0.88 4.87
CA ALA A 40 -1.07 -0.10 4.32
C ALA A 40 -0.65 -1.51 4.71
N LYS A 41 -1.59 -2.36 5.11
CA LYS A 41 -1.32 -3.74 5.53
C LYS A 41 -1.53 -4.69 4.36
N LEU A 42 -0.49 -5.44 3.96
CA LEU A 42 -0.62 -6.39 2.85
C LEU A 42 -1.57 -7.56 3.19
N ALA A 43 -1.82 -7.83 4.47
CA ALA A 43 -2.86 -8.78 4.90
C ALA A 43 -4.25 -8.44 4.34
N GLU A 44 -4.53 -7.15 4.11
CA GLU A 44 -5.82 -6.64 3.63
C GLU A 44 -5.85 -6.50 2.09
N SER A 45 -4.86 -7.05 1.37
CA SER A 45 -4.81 -6.94 -0.08
C SER A 45 -6.03 -7.58 -0.75
N SER A 46 -6.63 -6.84 -1.67
CA SER A 46 -7.65 -7.30 -2.60
C SER A 46 -7.03 -8.08 -3.75
N VAL A 47 -7.76 -9.08 -4.26
CA VAL A 47 -7.42 -9.89 -5.44
C VAL A 47 -5.98 -10.47 -5.42
N PRO A 48 -5.53 -11.14 -4.33
CA PRO A 48 -4.24 -11.84 -4.32
C PRO A 48 -4.27 -13.06 -5.23
N VAL A 49 -3.08 -13.54 -5.65
CA VAL A 49 -2.94 -14.83 -6.33
C VAL A 49 -3.02 -15.94 -5.28
N LYS A 50 -4.10 -16.72 -5.31
CA LYS A 50 -4.35 -17.81 -4.35
C LYS A 50 -3.71 -19.16 -4.73
N SER A 51 -3.38 -19.35 -6.02
CA SER A 51 -2.79 -20.59 -6.56
C SER A 51 -1.32 -20.76 -6.20
N VAL A 52 -0.62 -19.68 -5.88
CA VAL A 52 0.79 -19.68 -5.47
C VAL A 52 0.88 -19.10 -4.06
N ARG A 53 1.61 -19.77 -3.17
CA ARG A 53 1.76 -19.37 -1.77
C ARG A 53 3.23 -19.22 -1.41
N ALA A 54 3.56 -18.18 -0.67
CA ALA A 54 4.83 -18.06 0.04
C ALA A 54 4.54 -18.16 1.54
N ASN A 55 5.26 -19.04 2.24
CA ASN A 55 5.08 -19.29 3.68
C ASN A 55 3.60 -19.52 4.05
N GLY A 56 2.90 -20.31 3.23
CA GLY A 56 1.49 -20.64 3.43
C GLY A 56 0.48 -19.52 3.12
N LYS A 57 0.92 -18.33 2.68
CA LYS A 57 0.04 -17.19 2.38
C LYS A 57 -0.02 -16.86 0.88
N PRO A 58 -1.20 -16.48 0.34
CA PRO A 58 -1.35 -15.97 -1.02
C PRO A 58 -0.40 -14.81 -1.34
N LEU A 59 0.02 -14.73 -2.61
CA LEU A 59 0.92 -13.68 -3.07
C LEU A 59 0.18 -12.40 -3.47
N VAL A 60 0.82 -11.26 -3.19
CA VAL A 60 0.43 -9.95 -3.74
C VAL A 60 1.23 -9.74 -5.01
N VAL A 61 0.56 -9.45 -6.13
CA VAL A 61 1.20 -9.36 -7.45
C VAL A 61 0.88 -8.06 -8.16
N PHE A 62 1.77 -7.67 -9.07
CA PHE A 62 1.67 -6.43 -9.82
C PHE A 62 0.46 -6.40 -10.77
N ALA A 63 -0.14 -5.21 -10.92
CA ALA A 63 -1.28 -4.91 -11.81
C ALA A 63 -2.55 -5.76 -11.56
N GLN A 64 -2.67 -6.38 -10.39
CA GLN A 64 -3.86 -7.14 -9.98
C GLN A 64 -4.18 -6.89 -8.51
N SER A 65 -3.21 -7.08 -7.63
CA SER A 65 -3.42 -6.91 -6.20
C SER A 65 -3.21 -5.45 -5.77
N PHE A 66 -3.98 -5.02 -4.79
CA PHE A 66 -3.88 -3.69 -4.18
C PHE A 66 -4.39 -3.74 -2.74
N VAL A 67 -3.92 -2.85 -1.87
CA VAL A 67 -4.52 -2.67 -0.54
C VAL A 67 -5.62 -1.62 -0.66
N PRO A 68 -6.85 -1.90 -0.21
CA PRO A 68 -8.01 -1.04 -0.47
C PRO A 68 -7.93 0.32 0.25
N GLN A 69 -7.22 0.39 1.37
CA GLN A 69 -7.19 1.58 2.22
C GLN A 69 -5.82 1.77 2.88
N THR A 70 -5.37 3.02 2.94
CA THR A 70 -4.28 3.47 3.81
C THR A 70 -4.79 3.95 5.17
N LEU A 71 -3.91 3.91 6.17
CA LEU A 71 -4.18 4.30 7.55
C LEU A 71 -3.18 5.38 7.99
N GLY A 72 -3.63 6.36 8.78
CA GLY A 72 -2.81 7.39 9.42
C GLY A 72 -3.22 8.84 9.12
N ASP A 73 -3.92 9.09 8.02
CA ASP A 73 -4.30 10.40 7.50
C ASP A 73 -5.78 10.77 7.73
N GLN A 74 -6.52 9.94 8.48
CA GLN A 74 -7.95 10.12 8.78
C GLN A 74 -8.33 11.52 9.31
N PRO A 75 -7.49 12.22 10.11
CA PRO A 75 -7.83 13.56 10.56
C PRO A 75 -7.85 14.61 9.44
N GLY A 76 -7.19 14.34 8.32
CA GLY A 76 -7.12 15.20 7.13
C GLY A 76 -8.40 15.23 6.30
N VAL A 77 -9.58 15.37 6.92
CA VAL A 77 -10.91 15.19 6.31
C VAL A 77 -11.20 16.09 5.10
N ALA A 78 -10.43 17.17 4.91
CA ALA A 78 -10.52 18.02 3.71
C ALA A 78 -9.57 17.56 2.58
N ASN A 79 -9.16 16.29 2.62
CA ASN A 79 -8.30 15.58 1.68
C ASN A 79 -6.82 16.03 1.67
N GLY A 80 -5.97 15.14 1.17
CA GLY A 80 -4.59 15.45 0.83
C GLY A 80 -4.48 16.53 -0.25
N ILE A 81 -3.48 17.41 -0.13
CA ILE A 81 -3.23 18.48 -1.09
C ILE A 81 -2.92 17.93 -2.46
N LYS A 82 -2.10 16.86 -2.51
CA LYS A 82 -1.69 16.23 -3.77
C LYS A 82 -2.49 14.96 -4.06
N SER A 83 -2.74 14.13 -3.04
CA SER A 83 -3.49 12.88 -3.22
C SER A 83 -4.97 13.12 -3.54
N GLY A 84 -5.56 14.21 -3.02
CA GLY A 84 -6.99 14.47 -3.16
C GLY A 84 -7.87 13.45 -2.44
N THR A 85 -7.29 12.58 -1.61
CA THR A 85 -7.98 11.51 -0.88
C THR A 85 -7.65 11.53 0.61
N VAL A 86 -8.42 10.74 1.36
CA VAL A 86 -8.08 10.27 2.71
C VAL A 86 -8.28 8.77 2.75
N GLY A 87 -7.32 8.00 3.24
CA GLY A 87 -7.43 6.54 3.33
C GLY A 87 -7.62 5.84 1.97
N GLY A 88 -7.02 6.37 0.90
CA GLY A 88 -7.11 5.86 -0.45
C GLY A 88 -6.41 4.51 -0.67
N LYS A 89 -6.54 3.98 -1.89
CA LYS A 89 -5.92 2.71 -2.28
C LYS A 89 -4.39 2.81 -2.29
N CYS A 90 -3.75 1.67 -2.12
CA CYS A 90 -2.31 1.50 -2.24
C CYS A 90 -2.00 0.44 -3.31
N HIS A 91 -1.23 0.85 -4.33
CA HIS A 91 -0.96 0.08 -5.54
C HIS A 91 0.53 -0.22 -5.69
N PRO A 92 0.92 -1.46 -6.07
CA PRO A 92 2.30 -1.76 -6.37
C PRO A 92 2.83 -0.88 -7.51
N LYS A 93 4.02 -0.30 -7.34
CA LYS A 93 4.70 0.56 -8.34
C LYS A 93 5.90 -0.15 -8.96
N GLU A 94 6.75 -0.73 -8.15
CA GLU A 94 7.88 -1.54 -8.61
C GLU A 94 7.51 -3.03 -8.53
N HIS A 95 8.24 -3.85 -9.28
CA HIS A 95 8.01 -5.29 -9.36
C HIS A 95 9.24 -6.00 -9.94
N SER A 96 9.25 -7.33 -9.88
CA SER A 96 10.22 -8.16 -10.60
C SER A 96 10.11 -7.96 -12.11
N LYS A 97 11.24 -8.03 -12.82
CA LYS A 97 11.29 -7.94 -14.30
C LYS A 97 11.22 -9.30 -15.00
N SER A 98 11.42 -10.40 -14.25
CA SER A 98 11.58 -11.74 -14.83
C SER A 98 10.74 -12.81 -14.13
N VAL A 99 10.40 -12.62 -12.85
CA VAL A 99 9.70 -13.64 -12.05
C VAL A 99 8.21 -13.35 -12.00
N ARG A 100 7.39 -14.38 -12.25
CA ARG A 100 5.93 -14.31 -12.26
C ARG A 100 5.30 -15.31 -11.30
N ALA A 101 4.11 -14.98 -10.81
CA ALA A 101 3.20 -15.87 -10.09
C ALA A 101 1.76 -15.60 -10.51
N GLY A 102 0.98 -16.65 -10.80
CA GLY A 102 -0.38 -16.49 -11.33
C GLY A 102 -0.43 -15.66 -12.62
N ASN A 103 0.56 -15.84 -13.50
CA ASN A 103 0.76 -15.08 -14.74
C ASN A 103 1.02 -13.56 -14.57
N ARG A 104 1.19 -13.07 -13.33
CA ARG A 104 1.51 -11.67 -13.02
C ARG A 104 2.94 -11.53 -12.52
N LEU A 105 3.54 -10.35 -12.71
CA LEU A 105 4.87 -10.06 -12.17
C LEU A 105 4.82 -10.03 -10.64
N LEU A 106 5.81 -10.66 -10.04
CA LEU A 106 5.89 -10.84 -8.59
C LEU A 106 6.43 -9.57 -7.91
N LEU A 107 5.95 -9.32 -6.69
CA LEU A 107 6.42 -8.24 -5.83
C LEU A 107 7.38 -8.76 -4.75
N ARG A 108 8.45 -8.03 -4.53
CA ARG A 108 9.50 -8.34 -3.57
C ARG A 108 9.43 -7.41 -2.37
N HIS A 109 10.09 -7.81 -1.29
CA HIS A 109 10.42 -6.88 -0.23
C HIS A 109 11.22 -5.70 -0.77
N GLY A 110 10.82 -4.48 -0.41
CA GLY A 110 11.45 -3.24 -0.88
C GLY A 110 10.91 -2.69 -2.20
N ASP A 111 10.09 -3.42 -2.96
CA ASP A 111 9.41 -2.85 -4.14
C ASP A 111 8.47 -1.72 -3.67
N LYS A 112 8.56 -0.55 -4.30
CA LYS A 112 7.75 0.63 -3.95
C LYS A 112 6.28 0.48 -4.34
N PHE A 113 5.45 1.25 -3.66
CA PHE A 113 4.01 1.36 -3.91
C PHE A 113 3.62 2.84 -4.06
N TRP A 114 2.56 3.08 -4.84
CA TRP A 114 1.75 4.29 -4.71
C TRP A 114 0.84 4.15 -3.50
N MET A 115 0.74 5.18 -2.67
CA MET A 115 -0.02 5.17 -1.43
C MET A 115 -1.01 6.32 -1.43
N ASN A 116 -2.17 6.06 -0.82
CA ASN A 116 -3.23 7.03 -0.59
C ASN A 116 -3.65 7.74 -1.89
N GLY A 117 -4.03 6.96 -2.90
CA GLY A 117 -4.30 7.46 -4.25
C GLY A 117 -3.60 6.60 -5.31
N ALA A 118 -4.18 6.57 -6.50
CA ALA A 118 -3.71 5.76 -7.63
C ALA A 118 -2.68 6.50 -8.48
#